data_AF-G8QNM7-F1
#
_entry.id   AF-G8QNM7-F1
#
_cell.length_a   1.000
_cell.length_b   1.000
_cell.length_c   1.000
_cell.angle_alpha   90.00
_cell.angle_beta   90.00
_cell.angle_gamma   90.00
#
_symmetry.space_group_name_H-M   'P 1'
#
loop_
_entity.id
_entity.type
_entity.pdbx_description
1 polymer ?
#
loop_
_entity_poly.entity_id
_entity_poly.type
_entity_poly.pdbx_seq_one_letter_code
_entity_poly.pdbx_strand_id
1 'polypeptide(L)'
;MSEQYKIAAAKRGAAKTAKVHQKVDDAIRAITAEMQGNGGIYPHNGGAVSMAEIARRAEINEATFYKKDNAALKERASLWLDTLKKTETVGRMRVRKTHQQRAEGWHEKYKALQTRHGITELQFQQLQAQHEELQKRYDALLEQMRKGAAGKVIPIPKGKR
;
A
#
# COMPACT_ATOMS: atom_id res chain seq x y z
N MET A 1 5.92 -6.42 58.66
CA MET A 1 5.72 -6.42 57.18
C MET A 1 7.07 -6.70 56.52
N SER A 2 7.28 -7.95 56.06
CA SER A 2 8.60 -8.43 55.63
C SER A 2 9.14 -7.66 54.40
N GLU A 3 10.44 -7.36 54.42
CA GLU A 3 11.18 -6.62 53.39
C GLU A 3 11.01 -7.24 51.98
N GLN A 4 10.78 -8.55 51.91
CA GLN A 4 10.53 -9.29 50.68
C GLN A 4 9.22 -8.84 50.00
N TYR A 5 8.19 -8.50 50.77
CA TYR A 5 6.93 -7.99 50.21
C TYR A 5 7.10 -6.60 49.58
N LYS A 6 7.95 -5.74 50.16
CA LYS A 6 8.26 -4.42 49.60
C LYS A 6 9.00 -4.54 48.27
N ILE A 7 10.00 -5.43 48.21
CA ILE A 7 10.79 -5.68 46.99
C ILE A 7 9.91 -6.28 45.88
N ALA A 8 9.05 -7.25 46.22
CA ALA A 8 8.13 -7.85 45.27
C ALA A 8 7.09 -6.84 44.74
N ALA A 9 6.57 -5.97 45.62
CA ALA A 9 5.66 -4.89 45.22
C ALA A 9 6.34 -3.89 44.28
N ALA A 10 7.58 -3.49 44.57
CA ALA A 10 8.37 -2.61 43.71
C ALA A 10 8.62 -3.22 42.32
N LYS A 11 9.02 -4.50 42.25
CA LYS A 11 9.21 -5.23 40.97
C LYS A 11 7.93 -5.30 40.13
N ARG A 12 6.79 -5.57 40.77
CA ARG A 12 5.47 -5.58 40.08
C ARG A 12 5.10 -4.19 39.56
N GLY A 13 5.38 -3.14 40.34
CA GLY A 13 5.19 -1.75 39.92
C GLY A 13 6.01 -1.42 38.67
N ALA A 14 7.31 -1.70 38.68
CA ALA A 14 8.21 -1.46 37.54
C ALA A 14 7.78 -2.23 36.28
N ALA A 15 7.41 -3.50 36.42
CA ALA A 15 6.94 -4.31 35.29
C ALA A 15 5.63 -3.77 34.69
N LYS A 16 4.72 -3.25 35.51
CA LYS A 16 3.49 -2.62 35.03
C LYS A 16 3.79 -1.32 34.27
N THR A 17 4.69 -0.49 34.77
CA THR A 17 5.12 0.74 34.09
C THR A 17 5.77 0.43 32.74
N ALA A 18 6.68 -0.55 32.68
CA ALA A 18 7.31 -0.97 31.43
C ALA A 18 6.28 -1.42 30.37
N LYS A 19 5.27 -2.20 30.78
CA LYS A 19 4.18 -2.61 29.87
C LYS A 19 3.39 -1.43 29.32
N VAL A 20 3.14 -0.41 30.15
CA VAL A 20 2.45 0.82 29.70
C VAL A 20 3.27 1.57 28.66
N HIS A 21 4.59 1.70 28.87
CA HIS A 21 5.48 2.33 27.91
C HIS A 21 5.45 1.58 26.57
N GLN A 22 5.55 0.25 26.60
CA GLN A 22 5.51 -0.57 25.39
C GLN A 22 4.20 -0.38 24.63
N LYS A 23 3.05 -0.40 25.32
CA LYS A 23 1.74 -0.16 24.69
C LYS A 23 1.66 1.21 23.99
N VAL A 24 2.25 2.25 24.59
CA VAL A 24 2.29 3.59 23.99
C VAL A 24 3.22 3.63 22.77
N ASP A 25 4.40 3.02 22.86
CA ASP A 25 5.35 2.96 21.74
C ASP A 25 4.75 2.17 20.55
N ASP A 26 4.05 1.07 20.82
CA ASP A 26 3.33 0.28 19.81
C ASP A 26 2.18 1.08 19.18
N ALA A 27 1.42 1.83 19.99
CA ALA A 27 0.37 2.71 19.49
C ALA A 27 0.91 3.82 18.58
N ILE A 28 2.04 4.44 18.95
CA ILE A 28 2.73 5.44 18.13
C ILE A 28 3.13 4.83 16.77
N ARG A 29 3.76 3.65 16.79
CA ARG A 29 4.16 2.94 15.55
C ARG A 29 2.97 2.62 14.66
N ALA A 30 1.88 2.12 15.24
CA ALA A 30 0.66 1.81 14.50
C ALA A 30 0.06 3.05 13.85
N ILE A 31 -0.02 4.18 14.58
CA ILE A 31 -0.50 5.45 14.03
C ILE A 31 0.40 5.91 12.87
N THR A 32 1.73 5.83 13.02
CA THR A 32 2.66 6.20 11.96
C THR A 32 2.49 5.32 10.71
N ALA A 33 2.34 4.00 10.86
CA ALA A 33 2.12 3.09 9.74
C ALA A 33 0.79 3.38 9.01
N GLU A 34 -0.29 3.65 9.77
CA GLU A 34 -1.59 4.03 9.20
C GLU A 34 -1.53 5.34 8.44
N MET A 35 -0.79 6.33 8.95
CA MET A 35 -0.57 7.59 8.25
C MET A 35 0.22 7.39 6.96
N GLN A 36 1.29 6.60 6.99
CA GLN A 36 2.09 6.27 5.80
C GLN A 36 1.23 5.58 4.73
N GLY A 37 0.39 4.62 5.11
CA GLY A 37 -0.54 3.94 4.19
C GLY A 37 -1.64 4.85 3.63
N ASN A 38 -1.94 5.98 4.30
CA ASN A 38 -2.97 6.93 3.92
C ASN A 38 -2.41 8.27 3.38
N GLY A 39 -1.16 8.27 2.91
CA GLY A 39 -0.54 9.44 2.28
C GLY A 39 -0.30 10.61 3.25
N GLY A 40 0.11 10.31 4.48
CA GLY A 40 0.40 11.28 5.53
C GLY A 40 -0.84 11.73 6.33
N ILE A 41 -2.02 11.22 6.00
CA ILE A 41 -3.29 11.60 6.66
C ILE A 41 -3.70 10.52 7.66
N TYR A 42 -3.93 10.91 8.92
CA TYR A 42 -4.44 9.97 9.91
C TYR A 42 -5.90 9.57 9.61
N PRO A 43 -6.23 8.27 9.49
CA PRO A 43 -7.56 7.83 9.06
C PRO A 43 -8.62 7.92 10.16
N HIS A 44 -8.24 7.97 11.43
CA HIS A 44 -9.16 7.94 12.57
C HIS A 44 -9.33 9.33 13.22
N ASN A 45 -10.32 9.45 14.10
CA ASN A 45 -10.58 10.66 14.90
C ASN A 45 -10.65 11.96 14.09
N GLY A 46 -11.19 11.89 12.86
CA GLY A 46 -11.30 13.03 11.96
C GLY A 46 -9.95 13.64 11.55
N GLY A 47 -8.89 12.84 11.50
CA GLY A 47 -7.53 13.28 11.11
C GLY A 47 -6.69 13.85 12.26
N ALA A 48 -7.24 13.92 13.47
CA ALA A 48 -6.54 14.46 14.63
C ALA A 48 -5.84 13.38 15.44
N VAL A 49 -4.54 13.55 15.64
CA VAL A 49 -3.75 12.80 16.60
C VAL A 49 -3.49 13.68 17.83
N SER A 50 -3.90 13.22 19.01
CA SER A 50 -3.77 13.91 20.30
C SER A 50 -3.30 12.95 21.39
N MET A 51 -3.01 13.43 22.61
CA MET A 51 -2.69 12.52 23.72
C MET A 51 -3.82 11.54 24.02
N ALA A 52 -5.07 12.01 23.99
CA ALA A 52 -6.24 11.15 24.12
C ALA A 52 -6.30 10.08 23.02
N GLU A 53 -5.88 10.41 21.79
CA GLU A 53 -5.79 9.44 20.69
C GLU A 53 -4.78 8.35 21.00
N ILE A 54 -3.56 8.72 21.38
CA ILE A 54 -2.51 7.77 21.71
C ILE A 54 -2.94 6.91 22.90
N ALA A 55 -3.55 7.51 23.93
CA ALA A 55 -4.07 6.79 25.09
C ALA A 55 -5.08 5.71 24.69
N ARG A 56 -6.04 6.08 23.81
CA ARG A 56 -7.07 5.16 23.33
C ARG A 56 -6.47 4.02 22.53
N ARG A 57 -5.52 4.32 21.64
CA ARG A 57 -4.83 3.33 20.79
C ARG A 57 -3.93 2.39 21.60
N ALA A 58 -3.35 2.91 22.68
CA ALA A 58 -2.57 2.14 23.64
C ALA A 58 -3.43 1.41 24.69
N GLU A 59 -4.77 1.52 24.63
CA GLU A 59 -5.69 0.93 25.62
C GLU A 59 -5.39 1.35 27.07
N ILE A 60 -4.99 2.60 27.28
CA ILE A 60 -4.75 3.17 28.59
C ILE A 60 -5.65 4.37 28.84
N ASN A 61 -5.94 4.65 30.10
CA ASN A 61 -6.60 5.91 30.47
C ASN A 61 -5.62 7.07 30.23
N GLU A 62 -6.08 8.15 29.60
CA GLU A 62 -5.28 9.37 29.35
C GLU A 62 -4.66 9.95 30.63
N ALA A 63 -5.34 9.85 31.78
CA ALA A 63 -4.83 10.27 33.08
C ALA A 63 -3.51 9.56 33.46
N THR A 64 -3.20 8.41 32.85
CA THR A 64 -1.96 7.66 33.08
C THR A 64 -0.73 8.47 32.67
N PHE A 65 -0.81 9.32 31.64
CA PHE A 65 0.29 10.20 31.23
C PHE A 65 0.62 11.27 32.28
N TYR A 66 -0.36 11.66 33.10
CA TYR A 66 -0.20 12.75 34.08
C TYR A 66 0.23 12.26 35.46
N LYS A 67 0.50 10.97 35.63
CA LYS A 67 1.08 10.42 36.86
C LYS A 67 2.57 10.75 36.93
N LYS A 68 3.05 11.05 38.15
CA LYS A 68 4.47 11.42 38.40
C LYS A 68 5.46 10.40 37.83
N ASP A 69 5.15 9.12 37.96
CA ASP A 69 6.02 8.02 37.50
C ASP A 69 6.15 7.95 35.97
N ASN A 70 5.25 8.61 35.22
CA ASN A 70 5.18 8.56 33.76
C ASN A 70 5.58 9.89 33.09
N ALA A 71 6.25 10.80 33.82
CA ALA A 71 6.65 12.10 33.28
C ALA A 71 7.46 11.97 31.97
N ALA A 72 8.44 11.06 31.96
CA ALA A 72 9.26 10.79 30.77
C ALA A 72 8.45 10.24 29.58
N LEU A 73 7.41 9.44 29.85
CA LEU A 73 6.52 8.91 28.81
C LEU A 73 5.69 10.03 28.19
N LYS A 74 5.15 10.91 29.03
CA LYS A 74 4.38 12.07 28.60
C LYS A 74 5.22 13.01 27.73
N GLU A 75 6.44 13.32 28.16
CA GLU A 75 7.35 14.18 27.41
C GLU A 75 7.66 13.60 26.02
N ARG A 76 7.98 12.31 25.95
CA ARG A 76 8.24 11.62 24.69
C ARG A 76 7.03 11.66 23.75
N ALA A 77 5.84 11.35 24.27
CA ALA A 77 4.62 11.34 23.49
C ALA A 77 4.25 12.76 23.01
N SER A 78 4.46 13.77 23.85
CA SER A 78 4.26 15.18 23.48
C SER A 78 5.24 15.63 22.40
N LEU A 79 6.52 15.30 22.56
CA LEU A 79 7.55 15.63 21.58
C LEU A 79 7.24 15.00 20.22
N TRP A 80 6.83 13.72 20.22
CA TRP A 80 6.39 13.05 19.00
C TRP A 80 5.18 13.75 18.36
N LEU A 81 4.16 14.15 19.13
CA LEU A 81 3.03 14.92 18.59
C LEU A 81 3.47 16.26 18.00
N ASP A 82 4.39 16.96 18.64
CA ASP A 82 4.86 18.26 18.18
C ASP A 82 5.71 18.14 16.91
N THR A 83 6.51 17.08 16.79
CA THR A 83 7.17 16.72 15.53
C THR A 83 6.13 16.40 14.45
N LEU A 84 5.14 15.56 14.77
CA LEU A 84 4.08 15.15 13.85
C LEU A 84 3.31 16.37 13.30
N LYS A 85 2.95 17.32 14.16
CA LYS A 85 2.26 18.57 13.76
C LYS A 85 3.08 19.48 12.87
N LYS A 86 4.41 19.39 12.92
CA LYS A 86 5.33 20.18 12.07
C LYS A 86 5.57 19.52 10.72
N THR A 87 5.68 18.19 10.69
CA THR A 87 6.05 17.45 9.49
C THR A 87 4.85 17.02 8.66
N GLU A 88 3.77 16.62 9.32
CA GLU A 88 2.60 16.00 8.68
C GLU A 88 1.37 16.89 8.76
N THR A 89 0.44 16.71 7.82
CA THR A 89 -0.86 17.39 7.87
C THR A 89 -1.78 16.69 8.87
N VAL A 90 -1.59 16.99 10.16
CA VAL A 90 -2.39 16.44 11.26
C VAL A 90 -3.23 17.51 11.96
N GLY A 91 -4.45 17.15 12.31
CA GLY A 91 -5.41 18.04 12.95
C GLY A 91 -6.84 17.67 12.59
N ARG A 92 -7.82 18.17 13.35
CA ARG A 92 -9.23 18.15 12.95
C ARG A 92 -9.38 19.10 11.76
N MET A 93 -8.95 18.65 10.60
CA MET A 93 -9.13 19.39 9.38
C MET A 93 -10.57 19.16 8.94
N ARG A 94 -11.32 20.26 8.76
CA ARG A 94 -12.52 20.29 7.93
C ARG A 94 -12.13 19.61 6.62
N VAL A 95 -12.50 18.35 6.46
CA VAL A 95 -11.86 17.41 5.55
C VAL A 95 -11.84 18.02 4.14
N ARG A 96 -10.68 18.50 3.67
CA ARG A 96 -10.57 19.13 2.34
C ARG A 96 -10.95 18.16 1.21
N LYS A 97 -10.95 16.85 1.48
CA LYS A 97 -11.71 15.87 0.70
C LYS A 97 -12.51 14.90 1.57
N THR A 98 -13.82 15.11 1.65
CA THR A 98 -14.73 14.22 2.39
C THR A 98 -14.54 12.75 1.99
N HIS A 99 -14.96 11.80 2.84
CA HIS A 99 -14.95 10.37 2.46
C HIS A 99 -15.58 10.14 1.09
N GLN A 100 -16.65 10.90 0.79
CA GLN A 100 -17.29 10.92 -0.51
C GLN A 100 -16.35 11.34 -1.64
N GLN A 101 -15.60 12.44 -1.51
CA GLN A 101 -14.64 12.87 -2.54
C GLN A 101 -13.47 11.89 -2.73
N ARG A 102 -13.10 11.15 -1.69
CA ARG A 102 -12.13 10.04 -1.83
C ARG A 102 -12.74 8.83 -2.54
N ALA A 103 -13.98 8.48 -2.21
CA ALA A 103 -14.71 7.40 -2.87
C ALA A 103 -14.94 7.72 -4.36
N GLU A 104 -15.31 8.96 -4.68
CA GLU A 104 -15.43 9.47 -6.04
C GLU A 104 -14.10 9.36 -6.79
N GLY A 105 -12.98 9.80 -6.19
CA GLY A 105 -11.65 9.65 -6.80
C GLY A 105 -11.22 8.19 -7.01
N TRP A 106 -11.60 7.27 -6.13
CA TRP A 106 -11.39 5.84 -6.32
C TRP A 106 -12.26 5.28 -7.44
N HIS A 107 -13.53 5.71 -7.52
CA HIS A 107 -14.46 5.32 -8.58
C HIS A 107 -13.99 5.78 -9.96
N GLU A 108 -13.47 7.00 -10.07
CA GLU A 108 -12.87 7.52 -11.31
C GLU A 108 -11.67 6.69 -11.75
N LYS A 109 -10.75 6.38 -10.82
CA LYS A 109 -9.59 5.52 -11.10
C LYS A 109 -10.03 4.12 -11.54
N TYR A 110 -11.03 3.55 -10.88
CA TYR A 110 -11.57 2.23 -11.22
C TYR A 110 -12.19 2.23 -12.62
N LYS A 111 -13.03 3.22 -12.94
CA LYS A 111 -13.60 3.38 -14.29
C LYS A 111 -12.51 3.53 -15.35
N ALA A 112 -11.48 4.34 -15.10
CA ALA A 112 -10.38 4.50 -16.03
C ALA A 112 -9.61 3.19 -16.26
N LEU A 113 -9.40 2.39 -15.21
CA LEU A 113 -8.78 1.07 -15.31
C LEU A 113 -9.66 0.10 -16.10
N GLN A 114 -10.97 0.07 -15.83
CA GLN A 114 -11.93 -0.79 -16.53
C GLN A 114 -11.97 -0.47 -18.04
N THR A 115 -12.00 0.82 -18.40
CA THR A 115 -11.95 1.24 -19.82
C THR A 115 -10.65 0.80 -20.48
N ARG A 116 -9.50 1.01 -19.83
CA ARG A 116 -8.20 0.59 -20.35
C ARG A 116 -8.13 -0.92 -20.55
N HIS A 117 -8.60 -1.68 -19.57
CA HIS A 117 -8.66 -3.14 -19.67
C HIS A 117 -9.51 -3.59 -20.87
N GLY A 118 -10.70 -3.01 -21.05
CA GLY A 118 -11.53 -3.30 -22.22
C GLY A 118 -10.85 -2.99 -23.55
N ILE A 119 -10.10 -1.88 -23.64
CA ILE A 119 -9.31 -1.55 -24.83
C ILE A 119 -8.22 -2.60 -25.07
N THR A 120 -7.51 -3.01 -24.02
CA THR A 120 -6.45 -4.02 -24.12
C THR A 120 -7.00 -5.38 -24.55
N GLU A 121 -8.16 -5.79 -24.03
CA GLU A 121 -8.83 -7.03 -24.45
C GLU A 121 -9.19 -7.01 -25.94
N LEU A 122 -9.73 -5.88 -26.44
CA LEU A 122 -10.04 -5.73 -27.87
C LEU A 122 -8.78 -5.76 -28.74
N GLN A 123 -7.70 -5.09 -28.30
CA GLN A 123 -6.41 -5.13 -28.99
C GLN A 123 -5.83 -6.55 -29.02
N PHE A 124 -5.97 -7.30 -27.93
CA PHE A 124 -5.52 -8.68 -27.86
C PHE A 124 -6.28 -9.58 -28.84
N GLN A 125 -7.61 -9.47 -28.88
CA GLN A 125 -8.44 -10.21 -29.85
C GLN A 125 -8.08 -9.87 -31.31
N GLN A 126 -7.85 -8.59 -31.61
CA GLN A 126 -7.42 -8.16 -32.94
C GLN A 126 -6.07 -8.76 -33.32
N LEU A 127 -5.10 -8.73 -32.40
CA LEU A 127 -3.77 -9.29 -32.64
C LEU A 127 -3.82 -10.81 -32.82
N GLN A 128 -4.67 -11.51 -32.07
CA GLN A 128 -4.88 -12.95 -32.23
C GLN A 128 -5.44 -13.29 -33.61
N ALA A 129 -6.45 -12.54 -34.08
CA ALA A 129 -7.00 -12.74 -35.42
C ALA A 129 -5.94 -12.50 -36.52
N GLN A 130 -5.14 -11.44 -36.38
CA GLN A 130 -4.03 -11.17 -37.31
C GLN A 130 -2.97 -12.27 -37.30
N HIS A 131 -2.63 -12.80 -36.13
CA HIS A 131 -1.70 -13.92 -35.99
C HIS A 131 -2.24 -15.17 -36.69
N GLU A 132 -3.50 -15.53 -36.47
CA GLU A 132 -4.14 -16.68 -37.14
C GLU A 132 -4.15 -16.53 -38.67
N GLU A 133 -4.43 -15.32 -39.17
CA GLU A 133 -4.39 -15.04 -40.60
C GLU A 133 -2.98 -15.15 -41.17
N LEU A 134 -1.99 -14.56 -40.49
CA LEU A 134 -0.60 -14.60 -40.90
C LEU A 134 -0.06 -16.02 -40.89
N GLN A 135 -0.42 -16.82 -39.89
CA GLN A 135 -0.07 -18.23 -39.80
C GLN A 135 -0.61 -19.02 -41.00
N LYS A 136 -1.90 -18.85 -41.34
CA LYS A 136 -2.50 -19.49 -42.53
C LYS A 136 -1.78 -19.10 -43.82
N ARG A 137 -1.43 -17.82 -43.99
CA ARG A 137 -0.70 -17.32 -45.16
C ARG A 137 0.71 -17.91 -45.23
N TYR A 138 1.40 -18.01 -44.10
CA TYR A 138 2.72 -18.60 -44.00
C TYR A 138 2.71 -20.09 -44.35
N ASP A 139 1.77 -20.85 -43.80
CA ASP A 139 1.60 -22.28 -44.08
C ASP A 139 1.29 -22.51 -45.57
N ALA A 140 0.41 -21.69 -46.15
CA ALA A 140 0.10 -21.75 -47.58
C ALA A 140 1.33 -21.46 -48.46
N LEU A 141 2.15 -20.47 -48.08
CA LEU A 141 3.39 -20.14 -48.78
C LEU A 141 4.41 -21.27 -48.70
N LEU A 142 4.58 -21.89 -47.53
CA LEU A 142 5.45 -23.05 -47.36
C LEU A 142 5.01 -24.21 -48.26
N GLU A 143 3.71 -24.49 -48.33
CA GLU A 143 3.18 -25.51 -49.22
C GLU A 143 3.42 -25.20 -50.70
N GLN A 144 3.28 -23.93 -51.11
CA GLN A 144 3.64 -23.51 -52.47
C GLN A 144 5.13 -23.72 -52.76
N MET A 145 6.02 -23.33 -51.84
CA MET A 145 7.46 -23.52 -52.00
C MET A 145 7.83 -25.01 -52.08
N ARG A 146 7.20 -25.87 -51.26
CA ARG A 146 7.39 -27.33 -51.31
C ARG A 146 6.97 -27.91 -52.66
N LYS A 147 5.81 -27.51 -53.18
CA LYS A 147 5.33 -27.94 -54.51
C LYS A 147 6.23 -27.45 -55.64
N GLY A 148 6.71 -26.20 -55.56
CA GLY A 148 7.65 -25.62 -56.52
C GLY A 148 9.01 -26.32 -56.53
N ALA A 149 9.53 -26.67 -55.35
CA ALA A 149 10.78 -27.42 -55.20
C ALA A 149 10.69 -28.88 -55.70
N ALA A 150 9.50 -29.48 -55.67
CA ALA A 150 9.24 -30.80 -56.26
C ALA A 150 9.09 -30.77 -57.79
N GLY A 151 9.01 -29.59 -58.41
CA GLY A 151 8.95 -29.42 -59.86
C GLY A 151 10.29 -29.77 -60.53
N LYS A 152 10.25 -30.55 -61.61
CA LYS A 152 11.44 -30.95 -62.39
C LYS A 152 12.09 -29.70 -63.00
N VAL A 153 13.21 -29.24 -62.43
CA VAL A 153 14.01 -28.14 -62.98
C VAL A 153 14.68 -28.63 -64.26
N ILE A 154 14.21 -28.17 -65.43
CA ILE A 154 14.83 -28.48 -66.72
C ILE A 154 15.88 -27.39 -67.01
N PRO A 155 17.17 -27.75 -67.15
CA PRO A 155 18.21 -26.79 -67.46
C PRO A 155 18.00 -26.20 -68.87
N ILE A 156 18.06 -24.87 -68.98
CA ILE A 156 17.94 -24.16 -70.26
C ILE A 156 19.16 -24.53 -71.12
N PRO A 157 18.98 -25.12 -72.32
CA PRO A 157 20.11 -25.45 -73.17
C PRO A 157 20.80 -24.17 -73.63
N LYS A 158 22.10 -24.04 -73.31
CA LYS A 158 22.94 -22.96 -73.83
C LYS A 158 23.01 -23.09 -75.35
N GLY A 159 22.35 -22.16 -76.05
CA GLY A 159 22.46 -22.05 -77.51
C GLY A 159 23.93 -21.92 -77.91
N LYS A 160 24.38 -22.79 -78.81
CA LYS A 160 25.71 -22.68 -79.43
C LYS A 160 25.75 -21.39 -80.24
N ARG A 161 26.77 -20.57 -79.96
CA ARG A 161 27.22 -19.49 -80.85
C ARG A 161 27.70 -20.08 -82.17
#